data_AF-A0A0C5G361-F1
#
_entry.id   AF-A0A0C5G361-F1
#
_cell.length_a   1.000
_cell.length_b   1.000
_cell.length_c   1.000
_cell.angle_alpha   90.00
_cell.angle_beta   90.00
_cell.angle_gamma   90.00
#
_symmetry.space_group_name_H-M   'P 1'
#
loop_
_entity.id
_entity.type
_entity.pdbx_description
1 polymer ?
#
loop_
_entity_poly.entity_id
_entity_poly.type
_entity_poly.pdbx_seq_one_letter_code
_entity_poly.pdbx_strand_id
1 'polypeptide(L)'
;MTGTGEAWTGAALACLGAAVWPALEWQAGRRRARLLFAGGGAAGGGPPAAHRVAAGLRRIRWRARAEWWAVAAGLVSAVLGASVLPAVAGAAGVPVLRRMRRAAALRRARERRADAVIALCSAVAGEVRAGRQPGEALLYAAREGEVLGDGQATVLAAARFGGDVPGALAAAARQPGAGGLLGLAACWRVAVDRGAGLAAGLDRLEGALRAERDQRADLRAQVAGARATAVMLAGLPALGLLLGTALGADPLHVLLHTGAGLGCLLAGAVLEGLGMWWAMRIVRGAEEAA
;
A
#
# COMPACT_ATOMS: atom_id res chain seq x y z
N MET A 1 -3.12 48.98 25.40
CA MET A 1 -3.82 47.69 25.21
C MET A 1 -4.32 47.55 23.76
N THR A 2 -3.43 47.54 22.77
CA THR A 2 -3.80 47.49 21.33
C THR A 2 -2.74 46.76 20.47
N GLY A 3 -2.13 45.68 20.99
CA GLY A 3 -0.99 45.01 20.30
C GLY A 3 -1.22 43.56 19.85
N THR A 4 -2.29 42.90 20.30
CA THR A 4 -2.45 41.43 20.09
C THR A 4 -3.34 41.07 18.89
N GLY A 5 -4.14 42.01 18.38
CA GLY A 5 -5.05 41.77 17.24
C GLY A 5 -4.36 41.74 15.87
N GLU A 6 -3.28 42.51 15.68
CA GLU A 6 -2.58 42.61 14.38
C GLU A 6 -1.68 41.41 14.09
N ALA A 7 -1.17 40.74 15.13
CA ALA A 7 -0.37 39.53 14.98
C ALA A 7 -1.20 38.32 14.49
N TRP A 8 -2.47 38.25 14.90
CA TRP A 8 -3.39 37.17 14.51
C TRP A 8 -3.88 37.28 13.07
N THR A 9 -4.13 38.50 12.59
CA THR A 9 -4.53 38.74 11.19
C THR A 9 -3.37 38.50 10.22
N GLY A 10 -2.14 38.88 10.61
CA GLY A 10 -0.92 38.57 9.85
C GLY A 10 -0.65 37.07 9.72
N ALA A 11 -0.84 36.30 10.79
CA ALA A 11 -0.68 34.85 10.78
C ALA A 11 -1.75 34.14 9.93
N ALA A 12 -3.02 34.57 10.01
CA ALA A 12 -4.10 34.02 9.19
C ALA A 12 -3.92 34.29 7.68
N LEU A 13 -3.44 35.48 7.32
CA LEU A 13 -3.14 35.86 5.93
C LEU A 13 -1.89 35.12 5.39
N ALA A 14 -0.87 34.90 6.23
CA ALA A 14 0.29 34.10 5.85
C ALA A 14 -0.07 32.61 5.62
N CYS A 15 -0.97 32.04 6.42
CA CYS A 15 -1.46 30.67 6.23
C CYS A 15 -2.33 30.52 4.96
N LEU A 16 -3.14 31.52 4.60
CA LEU A 16 -3.88 31.52 3.33
C LEU A 16 -2.94 31.73 2.13
N GLY A 17 -1.92 32.58 2.27
CA GLY A 17 -0.88 32.78 1.25
C GLY A 17 -0.08 31.52 0.94
N ALA A 18 0.32 30.76 1.97
CA ALA A 18 1.07 29.51 1.82
C ALA A 18 0.25 28.37 1.17
N ALA A 19 -1.08 28.39 1.32
CA ALA A 19 -1.97 27.43 0.67
C ALA A 19 -2.27 27.78 -0.81
N VAL A 20 -2.28 29.07 -1.15
CA VAL A 20 -2.68 29.57 -2.47
C VAL A 20 -1.49 29.68 -3.45
N TRP A 21 -0.29 29.99 -2.97
CA TRP A 21 0.92 30.13 -3.80
C TRP A 21 1.26 28.88 -4.65
N PRO A 22 1.26 27.64 -4.09
CA PRO A 22 1.54 26.46 -4.89
C PRO A 22 0.38 26.07 -5.83
N ALA A 23 -0.84 26.58 -5.61
CA ALA A 23 -1.96 26.35 -6.52
C ALA A 23 -1.87 27.21 -7.80
N LEU A 24 -1.31 28.42 -7.68
CA LEU A 24 -1.10 29.37 -8.79
C LEU A 24 0.11 28.99 -9.66
N GLU A 25 1.25 28.58 -9.07
CA GLU A 25 2.40 28.09 -9.85
C GLU A 25 2.06 26.81 -10.65
N TRP A 26 1.14 25.99 -10.15
CA TRP A 26 0.69 24.77 -10.81
C TRP A 26 -0.19 25.02 -12.04
N GLN A 27 -0.91 26.14 -12.08
CA GLN A 27 -1.69 26.55 -13.26
C GLN A 27 -0.79 27.05 -14.39
N ALA A 28 0.32 27.72 -14.06
CA ALA A 28 1.30 28.21 -15.03
C ALA A 28 2.04 27.06 -15.75
N GLY A 29 2.42 25.99 -15.03
CA GLY A 29 3.06 24.81 -15.61
C GLY A 29 2.16 24.01 -16.57
N ARG A 30 0.84 23.99 -16.33
CA ARG A 30 -0.14 23.32 -17.21
C ARG A 30 -0.33 24.01 -18.56
N ARG A 31 -0.23 25.35 -18.62
CA ARG A 31 -0.33 26.11 -19.88
C ARG A 31 0.87 25.88 -20.78
N ARG A 32 2.09 25.87 -20.23
CA ARG A 32 3.32 25.57 -20.99
C ARG A 32 3.38 24.11 -21.47
N ALA A 33 2.98 23.15 -20.64
CA ALA A 33 2.95 21.75 -21.06
C ALA A 33 1.90 21.45 -22.15
N ARG A 34 0.73 22.09 -22.11
CA ARG A 34 -0.28 21.95 -23.17
C ARG A 34 0.17 22.53 -24.51
N LEU A 35 1.00 23.58 -24.51
CA LEU A 35 1.57 24.15 -25.73
C LEU A 35 2.67 23.27 -26.34
N LEU A 36 3.38 22.48 -25.52
CA LEU A 36 4.40 21.53 -26.01
C LEU A 36 3.81 20.21 -26.53
N PHE A 37 2.65 19.77 -26.02
CA PHE A 37 1.99 18.53 -26.47
C PHE A 37 0.92 18.72 -27.55
N ALA A 38 0.61 19.96 -27.94
CA ALA A 38 -0.25 20.22 -29.10
C ALA A 38 0.46 20.06 -30.46
N GLY A 39 1.79 19.81 -30.46
CA GLY A 39 2.63 19.80 -31.66
C GLY A 39 3.15 18.43 -32.13
N GLY A 40 2.58 17.30 -31.70
CA GLY A 40 3.09 15.96 -32.07
C GLY A 40 2.00 15.05 -32.64
N GLY A 41 1.94 14.96 -33.97
CA GLY A 41 1.02 14.12 -34.73
C GLY A 41 1.22 12.61 -34.56
N ALA A 42 0.20 11.88 -34.99
CA ALA A 42 -0.11 10.46 -34.81
C ALA A 42 0.98 9.41 -35.14
N ALA A 43 0.97 8.30 -34.37
CA ALA A 43 1.13 6.93 -34.85
C ALA A 43 0.69 5.93 -33.75
N GLY A 44 0.05 4.82 -34.13
CA GLY A 44 -0.79 3.97 -33.28
C GLY A 44 -0.09 2.82 -32.51
N GLY A 45 -0.93 2.06 -31.80
CA GLY A 45 -0.61 0.70 -31.32
C GLY A 45 -0.37 0.54 -29.81
N GLY A 46 -1.44 0.32 -29.04
CA GLY A 46 -1.41 -0.21 -27.66
C GLY A 46 -1.66 0.81 -26.54
N PRO A 47 -2.29 0.43 -25.41
CA PRO A 47 -2.54 1.36 -24.31
C PRO A 47 -1.18 1.89 -23.81
N PRO A 48 -0.96 3.21 -23.87
CA PRO A 48 0.38 3.74 -23.89
C PRO A 48 1.03 3.56 -22.53
N ALA A 49 2.33 3.25 -22.51
CA ALA A 49 3.19 3.36 -21.34
C ALA A 49 2.96 4.69 -20.59
N ALA A 50 2.53 5.74 -21.30
CA ALA A 50 2.05 7.00 -20.77
C ALA A 50 0.92 6.88 -19.71
N HIS A 51 -0.03 5.95 -19.78
CA HIS A 51 -1.04 5.76 -18.72
C HIS A 51 -0.44 5.05 -17.49
N ARG A 52 0.47 4.09 -17.67
CA ARG A 52 1.21 3.45 -16.57
C ARG A 52 2.15 4.43 -15.88
N VAL A 53 2.86 5.26 -16.65
CA VAL A 53 3.75 6.32 -16.19
C VAL A 53 2.95 7.48 -15.58
N ALA A 54 1.83 7.90 -16.16
CA ALA A 54 0.94 8.92 -15.58
C ALA A 54 0.24 8.43 -14.32
N ALA A 55 -0.13 7.15 -14.23
CA ALA A 55 -0.64 6.55 -12.99
C ALA A 55 0.48 6.40 -11.94
N GLY A 56 1.72 6.12 -12.36
CA GLY A 56 2.92 6.13 -11.53
C GLY A 56 3.19 7.53 -10.96
N LEU A 57 3.26 8.54 -11.83
CA LEU A 57 3.45 9.94 -11.48
C LEU A 57 2.30 10.49 -10.65
N ARG A 58 1.03 10.17 -10.96
CA ARG A 58 -0.13 10.53 -10.12
C ARG A 58 -0.01 9.91 -8.73
N ARG A 59 0.41 8.65 -8.62
CA ARG A 59 0.61 7.98 -7.33
C ARG A 59 1.77 8.56 -6.54
N ILE A 60 2.88 8.90 -7.21
CA ILE A 60 4.02 9.59 -6.60
C ILE A 60 3.60 10.99 -6.13
N ARG A 61 2.80 11.70 -6.94
CA ARG A 61 2.32 13.06 -6.64
C ARG A 61 1.28 13.10 -5.53
N TRP A 62 0.40 12.12 -5.44
CA TRP A 62 -0.53 11.95 -4.31
C TRP A 62 0.22 11.49 -3.04
N ARG A 63 1.31 10.72 -3.19
CA ARG A 63 2.18 10.33 -2.08
C ARG A 63 2.93 11.51 -1.48
N ALA A 64 3.55 12.32 -2.33
CA ALA A 64 4.16 13.58 -1.94
C ALA A 64 3.12 14.49 -1.26
N ARG A 65 1.90 14.60 -1.81
CA ARG A 65 0.85 15.44 -1.22
C ARG A 65 0.51 15.06 0.22
N ALA A 66 0.40 13.78 0.55
CA ALA A 66 0.15 13.33 1.93
C ALA A 66 1.38 13.49 2.85
N GLU A 67 2.60 13.34 2.32
CA GLU A 67 3.84 13.66 3.05
C GLU A 67 3.92 15.17 3.36
N TRP A 68 3.52 16.00 2.39
CA TRP A 68 3.40 17.46 2.55
C TRP A 68 2.32 17.87 3.55
N TRP A 69 1.20 17.15 3.64
CA TRP A 69 0.18 17.40 4.67
C TRP A 69 0.66 17.05 6.08
N ALA A 70 1.49 16.00 6.24
CA ALA A 70 2.10 15.68 7.54
C ALA A 70 3.14 16.74 7.96
N VAL A 71 3.94 17.22 7.01
CA VAL A 71 4.89 18.32 7.23
C VAL A 71 4.15 19.63 7.50
N ALA A 72 3.08 19.94 6.75
CA ALA A 72 2.26 21.12 6.95
C ALA A 72 1.52 21.09 8.29
N ALA A 73 0.98 19.93 8.69
CA ALA A 73 0.39 19.76 10.02
C ALA A 73 1.43 19.94 11.13
N GLY A 74 2.63 19.34 10.99
CA GLY A 74 3.74 19.53 11.93
C GLY A 74 4.23 20.98 12.00
N LEU A 75 4.25 21.68 10.86
CA LEU A 75 4.63 23.09 10.77
C LEU A 75 3.59 24.01 11.40
N VAL A 76 2.29 23.76 11.16
CA VAL A 76 1.19 24.50 11.78
C VAL A 76 1.19 24.30 13.30
N SER A 77 1.41 23.06 13.77
CA SER A 77 1.58 22.78 15.20
C SER A 77 2.84 23.40 15.81
N ALA A 78 3.93 23.53 15.04
CA ALA A 78 5.16 24.19 15.50
C ALA A 78 5.00 25.71 15.61
N VAL A 79 4.29 26.34 14.66
CA VAL A 79 4.01 27.79 14.66
C VAL A 79 3.08 28.17 15.81
N LEU A 80 2.09 27.33 16.13
CA LEU A 80 1.19 27.54 17.27
C LEU A 80 1.86 27.30 18.63
N GLY A 81 2.90 26.49 18.70
CA GLY A 81 3.55 26.08 19.96
C GLY A 81 4.88 26.75 20.29
N ALA A 82 5.40 27.64 19.42
CA ALA A 82 6.71 28.32 19.56
C ALA A 82 7.89 27.39 19.93
N SER A 83 7.84 26.11 19.52
CA SER A 83 8.84 25.10 19.88
C SER A 83 9.22 24.26 18.65
N VAL A 84 10.48 23.84 18.59
CA VAL A 84 11.07 23.11 17.44
C VAL A 84 10.71 21.61 17.48
N LEU A 85 10.29 21.10 18.63
CA LEU A 85 10.01 19.68 18.87
C LEU A 85 8.88 19.08 18.01
N PRO A 86 7.73 19.75 17.79
CA PRO A 86 6.69 19.27 16.88
C PRO A 86 7.15 19.20 15.41
N ALA A 87 8.04 20.11 15.00
CA ALA A 87 8.61 20.09 13.65
C ALA A 87 9.56 18.90 13.45
N VAL A 88 10.39 18.57 14.46
CA VAL A 88 11.27 17.39 14.44
C VAL A 88 10.47 16.08 14.49
N ALA A 89 9.42 16.01 15.32
CA ALA A 89 8.51 14.86 15.36
C ALA A 89 7.75 14.67 14.04
N GLY A 90 7.28 15.75 13.42
CA GLY A 90 6.68 15.73 12.09
C GLY A 90 7.66 15.24 11.01
N ALA A 91 8.90 15.74 11.02
CA ALA A 91 9.95 15.32 10.10
C ALA A 91 10.34 13.84 10.29
N ALA A 92 10.42 13.36 11.53
CA ALA A 92 10.68 11.95 11.85
C ALA A 92 9.49 11.03 11.52
N GLY A 93 8.26 11.56 11.52
CA GLY A 93 7.04 10.83 11.11
C GLY A 93 6.98 10.52 9.61
N VAL A 94 7.59 11.37 8.76
CA VAL A 94 7.62 11.18 7.29
C VAL A 94 8.26 9.86 6.85
N PRO A 95 9.48 9.47 7.27
CA PRO A 95 10.08 8.20 6.88
C PRO A 95 9.28 6.98 7.41
N VAL A 96 8.67 7.10 8.59
CA VAL A 96 7.81 6.05 9.16
C VAL A 96 6.55 5.87 8.32
N LEU A 97 5.82 6.95 8.02
CA LEU A 97 4.63 6.92 7.17
C LEU A 97 4.97 6.41 5.77
N ARG A 98 6.12 6.82 5.21
CA ARG A 98 6.65 6.29 3.95
C ARG A 98 6.86 4.79 4.01
N ARG A 99 7.53 4.29 5.05
CA ARG A 99 7.81 2.87 5.23
C ARG A 99 6.51 2.08 5.37
N MET A 100 5.56 2.56 6.17
CA MET A 100 4.23 1.95 6.33
C MET A 100 3.46 1.90 5.00
N ARG A 101 3.42 3.00 4.24
CA ARG A 101 2.74 3.04 2.93
C ARG A 101 3.42 2.18 1.88
N ARG A 102 4.76 2.09 1.91
CA ARG A 102 5.51 1.17 1.05
C ARG A 102 5.20 -0.28 1.42
N ALA A 103 5.22 -0.62 2.70
CA ALA A 103 4.84 -1.94 3.18
C ALA A 103 3.40 -2.29 2.79
N ALA A 104 2.45 -1.37 2.95
CA ALA A 104 1.06 -1.55 2.52
C ALA A 104 0.93 -1.73 1.00
N ALA A 105 1.67 -0.96 0.20
CA ALA A 105 1.66 -1.11 -1.26
C ALA A 105 2.25 -2.46 -1.71
N LEU A 106 3.32 -2.92 -1.05
CA LEU A 106 3.91 -4.23 -1.28
C LEU A 106 2.94 -5.35 -0.87
N ARG A 107 2.27 -5.25 0.28
CA ARG A 107 1.22 -6.19 0.70
C ARG A 107 0.10 -6.30 -0.34
N ARG A 108 -0.44 -5.17 -0.80
CA ARG A 108 -1.46 -5.16 -1.87
C ARG A 108 -0.96 -5.74 -3.19
N ALA A 109 0.33 -5.57 -3.51
CA ALA A 109 0.90 -6.16 -4.72
C ALA A 109 0.98 -7.69 -4.61
N ARG A 110 1.35 -8.21 -3.43
CA ARG A 110 1.34 -9.64 -3.13
C ARG A 110 -0.07 -10.23 -3.21
N GLU A 111 -1.06 -9.56 -2.62
CA GLU A 111 -2.47 -9.98 -2.67
C GLU A 111 -2.99 -10.04 -4.11
N ARG A 112 -2.79 -8.98 -4.90
CA ARG A 112 -3.17 -8.98 -6.32
C ARG A 112 -2.50 -10.10 -7.11
N ARG A 113 -1.26 -10.46 -6.75
CA ARG A 113 -0.54 -11.54 -7.42
C ARG A 113 -1.08 -12.90 -7.03
N ALA A 114 -1.43 -13.10 -5.77
CA ALA A 114 -2.10 -14.32 -5.31
C ALA A 114 -3.45 -14.49 -6.03
N ASP A 115 -4.25 -13.42 -6.14
CA ASP A 115 -5.51 -13.41 -6.90
C ASP A 115 -5.29 -13.75 -8.38
N ALA A 116 -4.22 -13.22 -8.97
CA ALA A 116 -3.87 -13.51 -10.34
C ALA A 116 -3.45 -14.98 -10.54
N VAL A 117 -2.78 -15.60 -9.56
CA VAL A 117 -2.46 -17.04 -9.59
C VAL A 117 -3.72 -17.90 -9.53
N ILE A 118 -4.71 -17.53 -8.70
CA ILE A 118 -6.02 -18.19 -8.65
C ILE A 118 -6.70 -18.11 -10.04
N ALA A 119 -6.73 -16.91 -10.62
CA ALA A 119 -7.30 -16.70 -11.96
C ALA A 119 -6.55 -17.47 -13.07
N LEU A 120 -5.23 -17.60 -12.96
CA LEU A 120 -4.43 -18.41 -13.87
C LEU A 120 -4.80 -19.90 -13.74
N CYS A 121 -4.96 -20.42 -12.53
CA CYS A 121 -5.37 -21.81 -12.30
C CYS A 121 -6.75 -22.06 -12.92
N SER A 122 -7.72 -21.16 -12.70
CA SER A 122 -9.07 -21.28 -13.27
C SER A 122 -9.05 -21.24 -14.80
N ALA A 123 -8.25 -20.35 -15.39
CA ALA A 123 -8.14 -20.21 -16.84
C ALA A 123 -7.50 -21.44 -17.47
N VAL A 124 -6.40 -21.95 -16.90
CA VAL A 124 -5.76 -23.19 -17.39
C VAL A 124 -6.69 -24.39 -17.22
N ALA A 125 -7.40 -24.51 -16.10
CA ALA A 125 -8.38 -25.57 -15.90
C ALA A 125 -9.50 -25.52 -16.95
N GLY A 126 -10.01 -24.33 -17.24
CA GLY A 126 -11.02 -24.10 -18.28
C GLY A 126 -10.56 -24.53 -19.68
N GLU A 127 -9.36 -24.09 -20.08
CA GLU A 127 -8.78 -24.44 -21.39
C GLU A 127 -8.48 -25.95 -21.52
N VAL A 128 -8.00 -26.59 -20.45
CA VAL A 128 -7.78 -28.04 -20.44
C VAL A 128 -9.11 -28.81 -20.50
N ARG A 129 -10.15 -28.36 -19.81
CA ARG A 129 -11.50 -28.96 -19.95
C ARG A 129 -12.09 -28.77 -21.34
N ALA A 130 -11.74 -27.69 -22.03
CA ALA A 130 -12.10 -27.47 -23.43
C ALA A 130 -11.31 -28.37 -24.40
N GLY A 131 -10.42 -29.24 -23.89
CA GLY A 131 -9.67 -30.22 -24.67
C GLY A 131 -8.32 -29.73 -25.19
N ARG A 132 -7.86 -28.53 -24.79
CA ARG A 132 -6.53 -28.05 -25.19
C ARG A 132 -5.42 -28.80 -24.46
N GLN A 133 -4.29 -28.97 -25.14
CA GLN A 133 -3.09 -29.52 -24.51
C GLN A 133 -2.62 -28.60 -23.37
N PRO A 134 -2.17 -29.15 -22.21
CA PRO A 134 -1.76 -28.36 -21.05
C PRO A 134 -0.79 -27.21 -21.36
N GLY A 135 0.20 -27.46 -22.22
CA GLY A 135 1.17 -26.45 -22.68
C GLY A 135 0.50 -25.27 -23.38
N GLU A 136 -0.42 -25.54 -24.30
CA GLU A 136 -1.19 -24.51 -25.00
C GLU A 136 -2.18 -23.77 -24.09
N ALA A 137 -2.84 -24.50 -23.19
CA ALA A 137 -3.71 -23.92 -22.17
C ALA A 137 -2.97 -22.90 -21.29
N LEU A 138 -1.75 -23.25 -20.84
CA LEU A 138 -0.90 -22.35 -20.08
C LEU A 138 -0.44 -21.14 -20.90
N LEU A 139 -0.04 -21.35 -22.15
CA LEU A 139 0.35 -20.26 -23.06
C LEU A 139 -0.82 -19.28 -23.30
N TYR A 140 -2.05 -19.80 -23.43
CA TYR A 140 -3.24 -18.99 -23.62
C TYR A 140 -3.58 -18.20 -22.35
N ALA A 141 -3.71 -18.87 -21.21
CA ALA A 141 -4.05 -18.25 -19.93
C ALA A 141 -3.02 -17.20 -19.47
N ALA A 142 -1.74 -17.43 -19.75
CA ALA A 142 -0.67 -16.49 -19.39
C ALA A 142 -0.56 -15.26 -20.31
N ARG A 143 -1.24 -15.23 -21.47
CA ARG A 143 -1.32 -14.02 -22.32
C ARG A 143 -2.26 -12.97 -21.72
N GLU A 144 -3.27 -13.41 -20.96
CA GLU A 144 -4.30 -12.53 -20.40
C GLU A 144 -3.85 -11.83 -19.10
N GLY A 145 -2.74 -12.25 -18.48
CA GLY A 145 -2.28 -11.66 -17.21
C GLY A 145 -0.77 -11.67 -16.97
N GLU A 146 -0.26 -10.59 -16.36
CA GLU A 146 1.14 -10.47 -15.88
C GLU A 146 1.38 -11.27 -14.57
N VAL A 147 0.84 -12.49 -14.46
CA VAL A 147 0.85 -13.34 -13.24
C VAL A 147 2.23 -13.91 -12.95
N LEU A 148 3.05 -14.10 -13.98
CA LEU A 148 4.34 -14.78 -13.92
C LEU A 148 5.54 -13.81 -13.82
N GLY A 149 5.30 -12.52 -14.08
CA GLY A 149 6.28 -11.44 -13.85
C GLY A 149 7.57 -11.71 -14.59
N ASP A 150 8.71 -11.51 -13.95
CA ASP A 150 10.03 -11.71 -14.57
C ASP A 150 10.26 -13.16 -15.05
N GLY A 151 9.56 -14.15 -14.47
CA GLY A 151 9.65 -15.56 -14.85
C GLY A 151 8.77 -15.95 -16.05
N GLN A 152 7.92 -15.04 -16.55
CA GLN A 152 6.94 -15.32 -17.59
C GLN A 152 7.57 -15.90 -18.86
N ALA A 153 8.62 -15.25 -19.38
CA ALA A 153 9.29 -15.72 -20.59
C ALA A 153 9.84 -17.15 -20.43
N THR A 154 10.36 -17.49 -19.24
CA THR A 154 10.92 -18.82 -18.97
C THR A 154 9.82 -19.88 -18.92
N VAL A 155 8.71 -19.59 -18.23
CA VAL A 155 7.56 -20.51 -18.14
C VAL A 155 6.91 -20.74 -19.51
N LEU A 156 6.73 -19.68 -20.30
CA LEU A 156 6.16 -19.79 -21.64
C LEU A 156 7.10 -20.51 -22.61
N ALA A 157 8.41 -20.27 -22.53
CA ALA A 157 9.39 -21.01 -23.33
C ALA A 157 9.37 -22.50 -22.97
N ALA A 158 9.37 -22.84 -21.68
CA ALA A 158 9.23 -24.23 -21.23
C ALA A 158 7.94 -24.87 -21.77
N ALA A 159 6.80 -24.18 -21.70
CA ALA A 159 5.54 -24.70 -22.20
C ALA A 159 5.51 -24.88 -23.73
N ARG A 160 6.15 -23.97 -24.48
CA ARG A 160 6.16 -23.99 -25.95
C ARG A 160 7.13 -25.02 -26.53
N PHE A 161 8.28 -25.21 -25.89
CA PHE A 161 9.36 -26.06 -26.38
C PHE A 161 9.45 -27.41 -25.66
N GLY A 162 8.45 -27.76 -24.84
CA GLY A 162 8.44 -29.03 -24.09
C GLY A 162 9.50 -29.13 -23.00
N GLY A 163 9.93 -27.99 -22.44
CA GLY A 163 10.88 -27.93 -21.33
C GLY A 163 10.23 -28.20 -19.97
N ASP A 164 11.02 -28.00 -18.90
CA ASP A 164 10.57 -28.20 -17.51
C ASP A 164 9.62 -27.08 -17.05
N VAL A 165 8.33 -27.22 -17.37
CA VAL A 165 7.27 -26.30 -16.92
C VAL A 165 7.15 -26.28 -15.38
N PRO A 166 7.13 -27.42 -14.66
CA PRO A 166 7.11 -27.42 -13.20
C PRO A 166 8.28 -26.66 -12.55
N GLY A 167 9.50 -26.83 -13.05
CA GLY A 167 10.68 -26.11 -12.56
C GLY A 167 10.61 -24.61 -12.84
N ALA A 168 10.15 -24.21 -14.02
CA ALA A 168 9.96 -22.80 -14.36
C ALA A 168 8.88 -22.13 -13.48
N LEU A 169 7.77 -22.84 -13.20
CA LEU A 169 6.72 -22.38 -12.29
C LEU A 169 7.22 -22.27 -10.84
N ALA A 170 8.02 -23.23 -10.38
CA ALA A 170 8.65 -23.17 -9.06
C ALA A 170 9.64 -22.00 -8.93
N ALA A 171 10.38 -21.69 -9.99
CA ALA A 171 11.24 -20.51 -10.03
C ALA A 171 10.44 -19.21 -9.97
N ALA A 172 9.32 -19.12 -10.71
CA ALA A 172 8.41 -17.98 -10.67
C ALA A 172 7.71 -17.82 -9.30
N ALA A 173 7.48 -18.92 -8.58
CA ALA A 173 6.86 -18.92 -7.26
C ALA A 173 7.70 -18.24 -6.17
N ARG A 174 9.02 -18.05 -6.39
CA ARG A 174 9.90 -17.30 -5.46
C ARG A 174 9.51 -15.83 -5.31
N GLN A 175 8.70 -15.31 -6.24
CA GLN A 175 8.24 -13.94 -6.17
C GLN A 175 7.19 -13.76 -5.05
N PRO A 176 7.21 -12.64 -4.31
CA PRO A 176 6.26 -12.41 -3.23
C PRO A 176 4.80 -12.46 -3.71
N GLY A 177 3.99 -13.32 -3.11
CA GLY A 177 2.58 -13.51 -3.48
C GLY A 177 2.33 -14.49 -4.63
N ALA A 178 3.38 -15.15 -5.15
CA ALA A 178 3.26 -16.15 -6.21
C ALA A 178 3.33 -17.61 -5.70
N GLY A 179 3.19 -17.83 -4.38
CA GLY A 179 3.36 -19.15 -3.76
C GLY A 179 2.43 -20.25 -4.33
N GLY A 180 1.22 -19.89 -4.74
CA GLY A 180 0.28 -20.83 -5.39
C GLY A 180 0.80 -21.46 -6.68
N LEU A 181 1.80 -20.86 -7.34
CA LEU A 181 2.46 -21.45 -8.51
C LEU A 181 3.20 -22.76 -8.17
N LEU A 182 3.62 -22.98 -6.92
CA LEU A 182 4.16 -24.27 -6.48
C LEU A 182 3.09 -25.37 -6.51
N GLY A 183 1.87 -25.04 -6.08
CA GLY A 183 0.72 -25.94 -6.19
C GLY A 183 0.41 -26.28 -7.64
N LEU A 184 0.42 -25.26 -8.52
CA LEU A 184 0.22 -25.44 -9.97
C LEU A 184 1.31 -26.36 -10.56
N ALA A 185 2.58 -26.14 -10.18
CA ALA A 185 3.70 -26.99 -10.61
C ALA A 185 3.56 -28.44 -10.12
N ALA A 186 3.07 -28.64 -8.89
CA ALA A 186 2.82 -29.97 -8.34
C ALA A 186 1.67 -30.68 -9.08
N CYS A 187 0.54 -29.99 -9.29
CA CYS A 187 -0.58 -30.51 -10.08
C CYS A 187 -0.15 -30.88 -11.51
N TRP A 188 0.67 -30.03 -12.15
CA TRP A 188 1.22 -30.30 -13.48
C TRP A 188 2.05 -31.58 -13.51
N ARG A 189 2.99 -31.71 -12.57
CA ARG A 189 3.88 -32.87 -12.49
C ARG A 189 3.10 -34.16 -12.29
N VAL A 190 2.14 -34.17 -11.37
CA VAL A 190 1.28 -35.34 -11.13
C VAL A 190 0.42 -35.67 -12.36
N ALA A 191 -0.11 -34.67 -13.06
CA ALA A 191 -0.90 -34.88 -14.26
C ALA A 191 -0.07 -35.46 -15.41
N VAL A 192 1.15 -34.96 -15.62
CA VAL A 192 2.05 -35.44 -16.68
C VAL A 192 2.62 -36.82 -16.35
N ASP A 193 3.06 -37.05 -15.12
CA ASP A 193 3.73 -38.30 -14.74
C ASP A 193 2.75 -39.47 -14.53
N ARG A 194 1.51 -39.19 -14.11
CA ARG A 194 0.51 -40.22 -13.73
C ARG A 194 -0.73 -40.22 -14.61
N GLY A 195 -0.81 -39.36 -15.63
CA GLY A 195 -1.99 -39.22 -16.48
C GLY A 195 -3.23 -38.72 -15.74
N ALA A 196 -3.07 -38.12 -14.55
CA ALA A 196 -4.17 -37.62 -13.77
C ALA A 196 -4.78 -36.37 -14.43
N GLY A 197 -6.10 -36.17 -14.29
CA GLY A 197 -6.78 -35.02 -14.87
C GLY A 197 -6.27 -33.70 -14.30
N LEU A 198 -5.48 -32.97 -15.08
CA LEU A 198 -4.90 -31.67 -14.68
C LEU A 198 -5.98 -30.69 -14.24
N ALA A 199 -7.06 -30.58 -15.02
CA ALA A 199 -8.18 -29.69 -14.71
C ALA A 199 -8.74 -29.92 -13.30
N ALA A 200 -9.02 -31.18 -12.92
CA ALA A 200 -9.55 -31.50 -11.60
C ALA A 200 -8.55 -31.19 -10.47
N GLY A 201 -7.25 -31.33 -10.73
CA GLY A 201 -6.20 -30.91 -9.79
C GLY A 201 -6.17 -29.39 -9.59
N LEU A 202 -6.27 -28.64 -10.68
CA LEU A 202 -6.30 -27.17 -10.66
C LEU A 202 -7.56 -26.62 -10.01
N ASP A 203 -8.72 -27.26 -10.19
CA ASP A 203 -9.97 -26.87 -9.54
C ASP A 203 -9.88 -27.00 -8.02
N ARG A 204 -9.29 -28.11 -7.55
CA ARG A 204 -9.05 -28.31 -6.11
C ARG A 204 -8.03 -27.31 -5.57
N LEU A 205 -6.96 -27.04 -6.31
CA LEU A 205 -5.97 -26.04 -5.93
C LEU A 205 -6.59 -24.63 -5.88
N GLU A 206 -7.38 -24.27 -6.88
CA GLU A 206 -8.10 -22.99 -6.92
C GLU A 206 -9.04 -22.85 -5.72
N GLY A 207 -9.84 -23.88 -5.44
CA GLY A 207 -10.72 -23.92 -4.28
C GLY A 207 -9.94 -23.77 -2.96
N ALA A 208 -8.82 -24.46 -2.81
CA ALA A 208 -7.96 -24.34 -1.64
C ALA A 208 -7.38 -22.93 -1.47
N LEU A 209 -6.86 -22.33 -2.55
CA LEU A 209 -6.31 -20.96 -2.53
C LEU A 209 -7.38 -19.91 -2.26
N ARG A 210 -8.60 -20.08 -2.79
CA ARG A 210 -9.75 -19.22 -2.48
C ARG A 210 -10.16 -19.35 -1.01
N ALA A 211 -10.27 -20.57 -0.50
CA ALA A 211 -10.59 -20.80 0.91
C ALA A 211 -9.56 -20.15 1.85
N GLU A 212 -8.26 -20.29 1.56
CA GLU A 212 -7.19 -19.63 2.32
C GLU A 212 -7.28 -18.10 2.26
N ARG A 213 -7.63 -17.54 1.10
CA ARG A 213 -7.87 -16.09 0.94
C ARG A 213 -9.07 -15.64 1.77
N ASP A 214 -10.18 -16.36 1.71
CA ASP A 214 -11.42 -16.01 2.39
C ASP A 214 -11.26 -16.14 3.91
N GLN A 215 -10.59 -17.19 4.39
CA GLN A 215 -10.20 -17.34 5.80
C GLN A 215 -9.39 -16.14 6.29
N ARG A 216 -8.41 -15.67 5.51
CA ARG A 216 -7.65 -14.45 5.84
C ARG A 216 -8.52 -13.19 5.84
N ALA A 217 -9.49 -13.09 4.93
CA ALA A 217 -10.41 -11.95 4.89
C ALA A 217 -11.33 -11.93 6.12
N ASP A 218 -11.83 -13.09 6.53
CA ASP A 218 -12.67 -13.26 7.71
C ASP A 218 -11.90 -12.94 8.99
N LEU A 219 -10.67 -13.45 9.15
CA LEU A 219 -9.81 -13.08 10.27
C LEU A 219 -9.57 -11.57 10.33
N ARG A 220 -9.35 -10.92 9.18
CA ARG A 220 -9.20 -9.45 9.12
C ARG A 220 -10.48 -8.72 9.50
N ALA A 221 -11.65 -9.24 9.13
CA ALA A 221 -12.93 -8.67 9.50
C ALA A 221 -13.17 -8.79 11.01
N GLN A 222 -12.84 -9.94 11.60
CA GLN A 222 -12.96 -10.19 13.05
C GLN A 222 -12.08 -9.23 13.86
N VAL A 223 -10.83 -9.01 13.44
CA VAL A 223 -9.92 -8.06 14.13
C VAL A 223 -10.20 -6.60 13.80
N ALA A 224 -11.07 -6.29 12.83
CA ALA A 224 -11.38 -4.91 12.46
C ALA A 224 -12.07 -4.15 13.60
N GLY A 225 -12.96 -4.82 14.33
CA GLY A 225 -13.65 -4.26 15.49
C GLY A 225 -12.68 -3.88 16.61
N ALA A 226 -11.84 -4.84 17.03
CA ALA A 226 -10.80 -4.60 18.04
C ALA A 226 -9.83 -3.48 17.62
N ARG A 227 -9.47 -3.45 16.33
CA ARG A 227 -8.61 -2.40 15.78
C ARG A 227 -9.27 -1.03 15.78
N ALA A 228 -10.58 -0.93 15.51
CA ALA A 228 -11.31 0.34 15.55
C ALA A 228 -11.32 0.94 16.96
N THR A 229 -11.58 0.12 17.99
CA THR A 229 -11.52 0.56 19.40
C THR A 229 -10.12 0.97 19.81
N ALA A 230 -9.10 0.22 19.41
CA ALA A 230 -7.70 0.59 19.67
C ALA A 230 -7.35 1.96 19.04
N VAL A 231 -7.79 2.22 17.80
CA VAL A 231 -7.60 3.53 17.14
C VAL A 231 -8.39 4.63 17.85
N MET A 232 -9.61 4.34 18.31
CA MET A 232 -10.42 5.30 19.08
C MET A 232 -9.74 5.70 20.39
N LEU A 233 -9.24 4.72 21.15
CA LEU A 233 -8.51 4.95 22.40
C LEU A 233 -7.18 5.68 22.17
N ALA A 234 -6.46 5.35 21.09
CA ALA A 234 -5.25 6.07 20.69
C ALA A 234 -5.52 7.53 20.28
N GLY A 235 -6.76 7.86 19.86
CA GLY A 235 -7.19 9.23 19.57
C GLY A 235 -7.57 10.06 20.81
N LEU A 236 -7.80 9.41 21.95
CA LEU A 236 -8.25 10.07 23.19
C LEU A 236 -7.28 11.15 23.70
N PRO A 237 -5.94 10.96 23.69
CA PRO A 237 -5.00 12.00 24.12
C PRO A 237 -5.09 13.27 23.27
N ALA A 238 -5.31 13.13 21.96
CA ALA A 238 -5.47 14.27 21.07
C ALA A 238 -6.77 15.05 21.38
N LEU A 239 -7.86 14.34 21.68
CA LEU A 239 -9.10 14.95 22.14
C LEU A 239 -8.92 15.67 23.49
N GLY A 240 -8.17 15.07 24.42
CA GLY A 240 -7.86 15.67 25.72
C GLY A 240 -7.05 16.96 25.58
N LEU A 241 -6.05 16.99 24.69
CA LEU A 241 -5.29 18.20 24.38
C LEU A 241 -6.20 19.29 23.76
N LEU A 242 -7.07 18.91 22.83
CA LEU A 242 -8.03 19.84 22.21
C LEU A 242 -8.95 20.47 23.25
N LEU A 243 -9.55 19.67 24.13
CA LEU A 243 -10.40 20.15 25.21
C LEU A 243 -9.64 21.05 26.19
N GLY A 244 -8.42 20.68 26.57
CA GLY A 244 -7.57 21.50 27.44
C GLY A 244 -7.30 22.88 26.84
N THR A 245 -6.98 22.94 25.53
CA THR A 245 -6.78 24.22 24.82
C THR A 245 -8.07 25.04 24.72
N ALA A 246 -9.22 24.40 24.50
CA ALA A 246 -10.52 25.09 24.42
C ALA A 246 -10.95 25.69 25.77
N LEU A 247 -10.53 25.09 26.88
CA LEU A 247 -10.74 25.61 28.23
C LEU A 247 -9.75 26.73 28.62
N GLY A 248 -8.85 27.13 27.70
CA GLY A 248 -7.88 28.20 27.94
C GLY A 248 -6.65 27.76 28.74
N ALA A 249 -6.47 26.45 28.99
CA ALA A 249 -5.18 25.95 29.44
C ALA A 249 -4.18 26.07 28.27
N ASP A 250 -2.90 26.27 28.59
CA ASP A 250 -1.82 26.30 27.61
C ASP A 250 -0.98 25.00 27.67
N PRO A 251 -1.60 23.81 27.50
CA PRO A 251 -0.96 22.53 27.75
C PRO A 251 0.22 22.29 26.81
N LEU A 252 0.18 22.82 25.59
CA LEU A 252 1.29 22.72 24.63
C LEU A 252 2.52 23.49 25.11
N HIS A 253 2.33 24.67 25.70
CA HIS A 253 3.44 25.44 26.26
C HIS A 253 4.08 24.69 27.43
N VAL A 254 3.27 24.15 28.34
CA VAL A 254 3.76 23.37 29.50
C VAL A 254 4.40 22.05 29.06
N LEU A 255 3.82 21.30 28.12
CA LEU A 255 4.38 20.02 27.66
C LEU A 255 5.73 20.21 26.94
N LEU A 256 5.88 21.28 26.16
CA LEU A 256 7.04 21.49 25.30
C LEU A 256 8.16 22.29 25.97
N HIS A 257 7.86 23.07 27.02
CA HIS A 257 8.83 23.94 27.69
C HIS A 257 9.13 23.57 29.15
N THR A 258 8.47 22.54 29.72
CA THR A 258 8.79 22.03 31.06
C THR A 258 9.40 20.62 31.00
N GLY A 259 10.40 20.36 31.87
CA GLY A 259 11.04 19.04 31.94
C GLY A 259 10.09 17.91 32.30
N ALA A 260 9.12 18.18 33.19
CA ALA A 260 8.06 17.23 33.54
C ALA A 260 7.13 16.94 32.34
N GLY A 261 6.82 17.97 31.53
CA GLY A 261 6.07 17.85 30.28
C GLY A 261 6.75 16.93 29.26
N LEU A 262 8.05 17.14 29.03
CA LEU A 262 8.86 16.31 28.14
C LEU A 262 8.95 14.86 28.62
N GLY A 263 9.09 14.64 29.93
CA GLY A 263 9.07 13.32 30.54
C GLY A 263 7.75 12.58 30.29
N CYS A 264 6.62 13.27 30.46
CA CYS A 264 5.30 12.71 30.20
C CYS A 264 5.08 12.40 28.71
N LEU A 265 5.58 13.26 27.80
CA LEU A 265 5.49 13.09 26.36
C LEU A 265 6.30 11.87 25.88
N LEU A 266 7.52 11.71 26.41
CA LEU A 266 8.36 10.53 26.19
C LEU A 266 7.69 9.27 26.72
N ALA A 267 7.19 9.30 27.95
CA ALA A 267 6.52 8.16 28.56
C ALA A 267 5.28 7.74 27.76
N GLY A 268 4.45 8.69 27.33
CA GLY A 268 3.29 8.45 26.48
C GLY A 268 3.67 7.83 25.13
N ALA A 269 4.68 8.37 24.45
CA ALA A 269 5.15 7.85 23.18
C ALA A 269 5.73 6.42 23.30
N VAL A 270 6.42 6.12 24.39
CA VAL A 270 6.95 4.79 24.67
C VAL A 270 5.82 3.80 24.97
N LEU A 271 4.86 4.17 25.81
CA LEU A 271 3.68 3.35 26.12
C LEU A 271 2.84 3.06 24.87
N GLU A 272 2.60 4.06 24.03
CA GLU A 272 1.85 3.91 22.80
C GLU A 272 2.62 3.08 21.76
N GLY A 273 3.94 3.27 21.67
CA GLY A 273 4.83 2.45 20.85
C GLY A 273 4.84 0.98 21.27
N LEU A 274 4.90 0.72 22.58
CA LEU A 274 4.81 -0.62 23.17
C LEU A 274 3.44 -1.25 22.91
N GLY A 275 2.35 -0.49 23.10
CA GLY A 275 0.99 -0.94 22.82
C GLY A 275 0.80 -1.33 21.36
N MET A 276 1.28 -0.50 20.43
CA MET A 276 1.22 -0.79 18.99
C MET A 276 2.10 -2.00 18.61
N TRP A 277 3.28 -2.13 19.22
CA TRP A 277 4.16 -3.28 19.00
C TRP A 277 3.52 -4.57 19.50
N TRP A 278 2.92 -4.55 20.69
CA TRP A 278 2.26 -5.70 21.29
C TRP A 278 1.01 -6.11 20.49
N ALA A 279 0.17 -5.14 20.08
CA ALA A 279 -0.97 -5.39 19.21
C ALA A 279 -0.55 -6.00 17.86
N MET A 280 0.51 -5.46 17.23
CA MET A 280 1.06 -6.05 16.00
C MET A 280 1.60 -7.46 16.23
N ARG A 281 2.16 -7.75 17.40
CA ARG A 281 2.67 -9.08 17.74
C ARG A 281 1.53 -10.09 17.91
N ILE A 282 0.45 -9.72 18.60
CA ILE A 282 -0.74 -10.57 18.77
C ILE A 282 -1.36 -10.89 17.40
N VAL A 283 -1.52 -9.87 16.54
CA VAL A 283 -2.09 -10.08 15.20
C VAL A 283 -1.21 -10.98 14.35
N ARG A 284 0.13 -10.82 14.39
CA ARG A 284 1.04 -11.72 13.67
C ARG A 284 0.99 -13.15 14.21
N GLY A 285 0.93 -13.32 15.53
CA GLY A 285 0.79 -14.65 16.14
C GLY A 285 -0.52 -15.34 15.75
N ALA A 286 -1.61 -14.59 15.61
CA ALA A 286 -2.89 -15.11 15.11
C ALA A 286 -2.84 -15.46 13.60
N GLU A 287 -2.11 -14.68 12.79
CA GLU A 287 -1.88 -14.99 11.36
C GLU A 287 -0.98 -16.21 11.14
N GLU A 288 -0.08 -16.54 12.08
CA GLU A 288 0.83 -17.69 12.00
C GLU A 288 0.22 -19.00 12.53
N ALA A 289 -0.78 -18.92 13.41
CA ALA A 289 -1.47 -20.07 13.99
C ALA A 289 -2.68 -20.57 13.18
N ALA A 290 -3.10 -19.82 12.15
CA ALA A 290 -4.23 -20.10 11.27
C ALA A 290 -3.79 -20.65 9.92
#